data_AF-A0AAX2ZDB7-F1
#
_entry.id   AF-A0AAX2ZDB7-F1
#
_cell.length_a   1.000
_cell.length_b   1.000
_cell.length_c   1.000
_cell.angle_alpha   90.00
_cell.angle_beta   90.00
_cell.angle_gamma   90.00
#
_symmetry.space_group_name_H-M   'P 1'
#
loop_
_entity.id
_entity.type
_entity.pdbx_description
1 polymer ?
#
loop_
_entity_poly.entity_id
_entity_poly.type
_entity_poly.pdbx_seq_one_letter_code
_entity_poly.pdbx_strand_id
1 'polypeptide(L)' 'MLKLLQSKLSMDVYEAIMLLSITGNMEICQVVNPLVTARMTMPIWIFEKYEINSL' A
#
# COMPACT_ATOMS: atom_id res chain seq x y z
N MET A 1 3.67 2.96 1.58
CA MET A 1 2.81 2.60 0.45
C MET A 1 2.48 3.79 -0.46
N LEU A 2 1.89 4.89 0.04
CA LEU A 2 1.57 6.07 -0.81
C LEU A 2 2.76 6.60 -1.62
N LYS A 3 3.93 6.80 -0.98
CA LYS A 3 5.15 7.22 -1.66
C LYS A 3 5.64 6.23 -2.72
N LEU A 4 5.44 4.93 -2.48
CA LEU A 4 5.79 3.88 -3.45
C LEU A 4 4.91 4.03 -4.70
N LEU A 5 3.60 4.17 -4.52
CA LEU A 5 2.66 4.40 -5.61
C LEU A 5 3.02 5.68 -6.38
N GLN A 6 3.26 6.81 -5.72
CA GLN A 6 3.67 8.06 -6.39
C GLN A 6 5.01 7.95 -7.15
N SER A 7 5.92 7.08 -6.69
CA SER A 7 7.23 6.89 -7.35
C SER A 7 7.16 5.98 -8.56
N LYS A 8 6.20 5.05 -8.61
CA LYS A 8 6.05 4.05 -9.66
C LYS A 8 4.95 4.39 -10.66
N LEU A 9 3.96 5.16 -10.22
CA LEU A 9 2.80 5.59 -10.98
C LEU A 9 2.74 7.11 -10.95
N SER A 10 2.52 7.71 -12.12
CA SER A 10 2.21 9.14 -12.23
C SER A 10 0.75 9.43 -11.84
N MET A 11 0.28 8.86 -10.72
CA MET A 11 -1.05 9.11 -10.17
C MET A 11 -1.06 10.37 -9.32
N ASP A 12 -2.20 11.06 -9.34
CA ASP A 12 -2.45 12.12 -8.38
C ASP A 12 -2.55 11.57 -6.94
N VAL A 13 -2.22 12.40 -5.95
CA VAL A 13 -2.21 12.01 -4.54
C VAL A 13 -3.59 11.51 -4.10
N TYR A 14 -4.67 12.15 -4.56
CA TYR A 14 -6.02 11.76 -4.19
C TYR A 14 -6.42 10.42 -4.80
N GLU A 15 -6.04 10.15 -6.03
CA GLU A 15 -6.29 8.86 -6.69
C GLU A 15 -5.55 7.72 -5.98
N ALA A 16 -4.28 7.93 -5.63
CA ALA A 16 -3.49 6.93 -4.92
C ALA A 16 -4.04 6.67 -3.50
N ILE A 17 -4.53 7.70 -2.81
CA ILE A 17 -5.17 7.54 -1.49
C ILE A 17 -6.51 6.79 -1.64
N MET A 18 -7.32 7.10 -2.64
CA MET A 18 -8.58 6.38 -2.86
C MET A 18 -8.32 4.90 -3.16
N LEU A 19 -7.32 4.60 -3.99
CA LEU A 19 -6.94 3.22 -4.28
C LEU A 19 -6.51 2.48 -3.01
N LEU A 20 -5.68 3.11 -2.17
CA LEU A 20 -5.27 2.54 -0.88
C LEU A 20 -6.43 2.37 0.11
N SER A 21 -7.41 3.26 0.08
CA SER A 21 -8.59 3.19 0.95
C SER A 21 -9.52 2.04 0.58
N ILE A 22 -9.71 1.81 -0.74
CA ILE A 22 -10.64 0.79 -1.24
C ILE A 22 -10.00 -0.60 -1.23
N THR A 23 -8.70 -0.69 -1.50
CA THR A 23 -8.02 -1.98 -1.76
C THR A 23 -6.92 -2.31 -0.75
N GLY A 24 -6.45 -1.32 0.00
CA GLY A 24 -5.43 -1.51 1.02
C GLY A 24 -6.04 -1.88 2.36
N ASN A 25 -5.54 -2.95 2.96
CA ASN A 25 -5.88 -3.35 4.32
C ASN A 25 -4.76 -2.94 5.26
N MET A 26 -5.11 -2.25 6.35
CA MET A 26 -4.17 -1.94 7.42
C MET A 26 -4.34 -2.96 8.55
N GLU A 27 -3.26 -3.68 8.83
CA GLU A 27 -3.24 -4.77 9.79
C GLU A 27 -2.26 -4.48 10.90
N ILE A 28 -2.61 -4.89 12.11
CA ILE A 28 -1.74 -4.78 13.29
C ILE A 28 -0.91 -6.05 13.39
N CYS A 29 0.42 -5.92 13.38
CA CYS A 29 1.32 -7.06 13.52
C CYS A 29 1.55 -7.38 15.00
N GLN A 30 1.89 -6.37 15.79
CA GLN A 30 2.18 -6.54 17.21
C GLN A 30 1.93 -5.26 17.99
N VAL A 31 1.41 -5.44 19.21
CA VAL A 31 1.20 -4.37 20.20
C VAL A 31 1.91 -4.64 21.53
N VAL A 32 2.64 -5.75 21.62
CA VAL A 32 3.24 -6.26 22.86
C VAL A 32 4.72 -5.92 23.02
N ASN A 33 5.36 -5.49 21.94
CA ASN A 33 6.78 -5.14 21.94
C ASN A 33 6.97 -3.64 22.25
N PRO A 34 8.20 -3.20 22.62
CA PRO A 34 8.48 -1.80 22.92
C PRO A 34 8.07 -0.84 21.81
N LEU A 35 8.05 -1.33 20.56
CA LEU A 35 7.50 -0.64 19.40
C LEU A 35 6.29 -1.39 18.86
N VAL A 36 5.20 -0.65 18.70
CA VAL A 36 4.01 -1.10 17.99
C VAL A 36 4.34 -1.25 16.51
N THR A 37 3.82 -2.28 15.84
CA THR A 37 4.06 -2.48 14.41
C THR A 37 2.76 -2.77 13.69
N ALA A 38 2.54 -2.04 12.60
CA ALA A 38 1.44 -2.25 11.66
C ALA A 38 2.01 -2.45 10.26
N ARG A 39 1.22 -3.09 9.39
CA ARG A 39 1.53 -3.26 7.97
C ARG A 39 0.34 -2.87 7.11
N MET A 40 0.64 -2.47 5.88
CA MET A 40 -0.37 -2.20 4.86
C MET A 40 -0.24 -3.26 3.78
N THR A 41 -1.28 -4.06 3.60
CA THR A 41 -1.37 -5.14 2.62
C THR A 41 -2.27 -4.71 1.47
N MET A 42 -1.95 -5.15 0.25
CA MET A 42 -2.77 -4.92 -0.94
C MET A 42 -2.64 -6.15 -1.86
N PRO A 43 -3.72 -6.57 -2.55
CA PRO A 43 -3.66 -7.70 -3.46
C PRO A 43 -2.62 -7.55 -4.57
N ILE A 44 -1.89 -8.63 -4.88
CA ILE A 44 -0.81 -8.64 -5.88
C ILE A 44 -1.33 -8.29 -7.27
N TRP A 45 -2.52 -8.74 -7.64
CA TRP A 45 -3.12 -8.48 -8.96
C TRP A 45 -3.27 -6.99 -9.26
N ILE A 46 -3.39 -6.12 -8.24
CA ILE A 46 -3.46 -4.67 -8.44
C ILE A 46 -2.11 -4.16 -8.95
N PHE A 47 -1.02 -4.61 -8.34
CA PHE A 47 0.33 -4.25 -8.78
C PHE A 47 0.64 -4.77 -10.18
N GLU A 48 0.19 -5.99 -10.52
CA GLU A 48 0.32 -6.56 -11.87
C GLU A 48 -0.44 -5.71 -12.91
N LYS A 49 -1.64 -5.22 -12.59
CA LYS A 49 -2.42 -4.34 -13.47
C LYS A 49 -1.74 -3.01 -13.74
N TYR A 50 -0.91 -2.56 -12.80
CA TYR A 50 -0.11 -1.35 -12.91
C TYR A 50 1.32 -1.61 -13.41
N GLU A 51 1.61 -2.83 -13.89
CA GLU A 51 2.92 -3.26 -14.38
C GLU A 51 4.05 -3.09 -13.35
N ILE A 52 3.70 -3.06 -12.05
CA ILE A 52 4.65 -3.04 -10.95
C ILE A 52 5.07 -4.49 -10.68
N ASN A 53 5.90 -5.05 -11.58
CA ASN A 53 6.34 -6.45 -11.54
C ASN A 53 7.54 -6.71 -10.60
N SER A 54 7.80 -5.85 -9.61
CA SER A 54 8.96 -6.00 -8.72
C SER A 54 8.72 -5.48 -7.29
N LEU A 55 8.05 -6.27 -6.47
CA LEU A 55 8.07 -6.15 -5.00
C LEU A 55 8.47 -7.48 -4.38
#